data_AF-A0A174HBZ8-F1
#
_entry.id   AF-A0A174HBZ8-F1
#
_cell.length_a   1.000
_cell.length_b   1.000
_cell.length_c   1.000
_cell.angle_alpha   90.00
_cell.angle_beta   90.00
_cell.angle_gamma   90.00
#
_symmetry.space_group_name_H-M   'P 1'
#
loop_
_entity.id
_entity.type
_entity.pdbx_description
1 polymer ?
#
loop_
_entity_poly.entity_id
_entity_poly.type
_entity_poly.pdbx_seq_one_letter_code
_entity_poly.pdbx_strand_id
1 'polypeptide(L)' 'MGCLCAIKTDEYHGFECSISGGACMYLYPDSKRCAREYGEGPDVGNTEDMEE' A
#
# COMPACT_ATOMS: atom_id res chain seq x y z
N MET A 1 -8.72 5.28 -0.83
CA MET A 1 -7.61 5.55 0.12
C MET A 1 -7.55 4.41 1.13
N GLY A 2 -6.42 3.71 1.19
CA GLY A 2 -6.23 2.48 1.98
C GLY A 2 -5.72 1.34 1.09
N CYS A 3 -4.74 0.57 1.57
CA CYS A 3 -4.21 -0.59 0.85
C CYS A 3 -4.78 -1.88 1.44
N LEU A 4 -5.39 -2.74 0.61
CA LEU A 4 -5.91 -4.06 1.05
C LEU A 4 -4.81 -5.02 1.51
N CYS A 5 -3.57 -4.78 1.11
CA CYS A 5 -2.41 -5.56 1.55
C CYS A 5 -1.81 -5.06 2.87
N ALA A 6 -2.30 -3.93 3.40
CA ALA A 6 -1.81 -3.38 4.66
C ALA A 6 -2.60 -3.95 5.84
N ILE A 7 -1.89 -4.60 6.74
CA ILE A 7 -2.41 -5.19 7.97
C ILE A 7 -2.06 -4.24 9.11
N LYS A 8 -3.06 -3.79 9.88
CA LYS A 8 -2.82 -2.95 11.05
C LYS A 8 -2.14 -3.79 12.13
N THR A 9 -1.10 -3.23 12.72
CA THR A 9 -0.31 -3.81 13.80
C THR A 9 -0.27 -2.85 15.00
N ASP A 10 0.19 -3.35 16.15
CA ASP A 10 0.46 -2.53 17.34
C ASP A 10 1.92 -2.05 17.40
N GLU A 11 2.72 -2.36 16.39
CA GLU A 11 4.13 -1.97 16.30
C GLU A 11 4.27 -0.47 16.00
N TYR A 12 5.46 0.09 16.26
CA TYR A 12 5.72 1.53 16.09
C TYR A 12 5.48 2.04 14.66
N HIS A 13 5.62 1.16 13.66
CA HIS A 13 5.40 1.47 12.25
C HIS A 13 3.93 1.35 11.82
N GLY A 14 3.04 0.88 12.70
CA GLY A 14 1.58 0.89 12.55
C GLY A 14 1.02 -0.15 11.58
N PHE A 15 1.64 -0.37 10.41
CA PHE A 15 1.16 -1.31 9.40
C PHE A 15 2.25 -2.24 8.89
N GLU A 16 1.87 -3.48 8.59
CA GLU A 16 2.66 -4.48 7.86
C GLU A 16 2.08 -4.65 6.44
N CYS A 17 2.91 -4.96 5.46
CA CYS A 17 2.53 -5.21 4.07
C CYS A 17 2.65 -6.70 3.75
N SER A 18 1.56 -7.33 3.33
CA SER A 18 1.55 -8.75 2.96
C SER A 18 2.25 -9.07 1.63
N ILE A 19 2.50 -8.06 0.78
CA ILE A 19 3.23 -8.22 -0.49
C ILE A 19 4.73 -8.35 -0.24
N SER A 20 5.30 -7.38 0.48
CA SER A 20 6.74 -7.29 0.71
C SER A 20 7.17 -8.00 2.00
N GLY A 21 6.22 -8.39 2.86
CA GLY A 21 6.45 -9.19 4.07
C GLY A 21 7.08 -8.42 5.24
N GLY A 22 6.94 -7.09 5.27
CA GLY A 22 7.54 -6.22 6.30
C GLY A 22 6.71 -4.97 6.56
N ALA A 23 7.27 -3.99 7.28
CA ALA A 23 6.57 -2.74 7.58
C ALA A 23 6.11 -2.02 6.30
N CYS A 24 4.92 -1.41 6.34
CA CYS A 24 4.44 -0.61 5.23
C CYS A 24 5.37 0.60 5.01
N MET A 25 5.68 0.90 3.74
CA MET A 25 6.51 2.05 3.38
C MET A 25 5.87 3.40 3.73
N TYR A 26 4.56 3.42 3.99
CA TYR A 26 3.79 4.61 4.34
C TYR A 26 3.19 4.49 5.74
N LEU A 27 3.17 5.60 6.46
CA LEU A 27 2.48 5.70 7.76
C LEU A 27 0.97 5.44 7.65
N TYR A 28 0.38 5.88 6.53
CA TYR A 28 -1.00 5.59 6.15
C TYR A 28 -1.00 4.83 4.83
N PRO A 29 -1.54 3.60 4.79
CA PRO A 29 -1.46 2.77 3.59
C PRO A 29 -2.14 3.40 2.37
N ASP A 30 -1.41 3.46 1.25
CA ASP A 30 -1.89 3.99 -0.02
C ASP A 30 -1.48 3.05 -1.17
N SER A 31 -2.41 2.19 -1.59
CA SER A 31 -2.15 1.17 -2.61
C SER A 31 -1.94 1.76 -4.00
N LYS A 32 -2.63 2.85 -4.35
CA LYS A 32 -2.46 3.53 -5.64
C LYS A 32 -1.08 4.17 -5.73
N ARG A 33 -0.64 4.83 -4.67
CA ARG A 33 0.72 5.37 -4.60
C ARG A 33 1.77 4.26 -4.61
N CYS A 34 1.53 3.16 -3.88
CA CYS A 34 2.40 1.99 -3.90
C CYS A 34 2.55 1.39 -5.32
N ALA A 35 1.44 1.24 -6.04
CA ALA A 35 1.44 0.74 -7.42
C ALA A 35 2.24 1.66 -8.36
N ARG A 36 2.12 2.98 -8.21
CA ARG A 36 2.85 3.96 -9.03
C ARG A 36 4.36 4.02 -8.72
N GLU A 37 4.73 4.02 -7.44
CA GLU A 37 6.13 4.23 -7.03
C GLU A 37 6.95 2.93 -6.99
N TYR A 38 6.34 1.82 -6.57
CA TYR A 38 7.03 0.56 -6.31
C TYR A 38 6.58 -0.59 -7.24
N GLY A 39 5.49 -0.42 -8.00
CA GLY A 39 4.93 -1.52 -8.79
C GLY A 39 4.38 -2.66 -7.91
N GLU A 40 4.01 -2.35 -6.67
CA GLU A 40 3.49 -3.29 -5.67
C GLU A 40 2.07 -2.94 -5.25
N GLY A 41 1.36 -3.93 -4.71
CA GLY A 41 0.02 -3.77 -4.15
C GLY A 41 -1.11 -4.10 -5.14
N PRO A 42 -2.36 -3.97 -4.68
CA PRO A 42 -3.54 -4.46 -5.40
C PRO A 42 -3.92 -3.62 -6.62
N ASP A 43 -3.43 -2.38 -6.71
CA ASP A 43 -3.74 -1.46 -7.80
C ASP A 43 -2.72 -1.53 -8.97
N VAL A 44 -1.79 -2.49 -8.94
CA VAL A 44 -0.82 -2.67 -10.03
C VAL A 44 -1.55 -3.05 -11.32
N GLY A 45 -1.32 -2.26 -12.37
CA GLY A 45 -2.00 -2.44 -13.66
C GLY A 45 -3.42 -1.87 -13.72
N ASN A 46 -3.93 -1.32 -12.61
CA ASN A 46 -5.20 -0.60 -12.59
C ASN A 46 -4.98 0.87 -12.97
N THR A 47 -4.91 1.13 -14.28
CA THR A 47 -4.68 2.49 -14.85
C THR A 47 -5.92 3.39 -14.78
N GLU A 48 -7.05 2.90 -14.24
CA GLU A 48 -8.36 3.56 -14.29
C GLU A 48 -8.56 4.65 -13.21
N ASP A 49 -7.52 5.01 -12.45
CA ASP A 49 -7.61 6.02 -11.39
C ASP A 49 -6.66 7.21 -11.60
N MET A 50 -6.57 7.66 -12.85
CA MET A 50 -5.93 8.94 -13.22
C MET A 50 -6.94 10.10 -13.25
N GLU A 51 -7.95 10.08 -12.37
CA GLU A 51 -8.91 11.18 -12.19
C GLU A 51 -8.99 11.57 -10.70
N GLU A 52 -8.15 12.51 -10.28
CA GLU A 52 -8.50 13.89 -9.87
C GLU A 52 -7.22 14.71 -9.60
#